data_AF-E2C852-F1
#
_entry.id   AF-E2C852-F1
#
_cell.length_a   1.000
_cell.length_b   1.000
_cell.length_c   1.000
_cell.angle_alpha   90.00
_cell.angle_beta   90.00
_cell.angle_gamma   90.00
#
_symmetry.space_group_name_H-M   'P 1'
#
loop_
_entity.id
_entity.type
_entity.pdbx_description
1 polymer ?
#
loop_
_entity_poly.entity_id
_entity_poly.type
_entity_poly.pdbx_seq_one_letter_code
_entity_poly.pdbx_strand_id
1 'polypeptide(L)'
;YIEVLETVVKQWIDSVCGDRPYIFQQDSASSHKAMTTQDWMTENFYDYITPNLWPPRSSDHNPLDYYVWSVIERETNKHPHNNISSRKDAITTTMIKMNKEHLIRACNRFRPRIES
;
A
#
# COMPACT_ATOMS: atom_id res chain seq x y z
N TYR A 1 14.73 0.80 2.53
CA TYR A 1 13.39 0.20 2.73
C TYR A 1 13.08 0.07 4.21
N ILE A 2 13.90 -0.65 4.98
CA ILE A 2 13.77 -0.76 6.45
C ILE A 2 13.63 0.61 7.12
N GLU A 3 14.44 1.60 6.74
CA GLU A 3 14.30 2.98 7.27
C GLU A 3 12.88 3.56 7.08
N VAL A 4 12.23 3.32 5.93
CA VAL A 4 10.86 3.76 5.69
C VAL A 4 9.86 2.94 6.53
N LEU A 5 10.09 1.64 6.67
CA LEU A 5 9.26 0.79 7.53
C LEU A 5 9.30 1.27 8.98
N GLU A 6 10.48 1.61 9.47
CA GLU A 6 10.71 2.04 10.86
C GLU A 6 10.21 3.45 11.12
N THR A 7 10.61 4.41 10.28
CA THR A 7 10.37 5.84 10.54
C THR A 7 9.00 6.33 10.09
N VAL A 8 8.35 5.63 9.15
CA VAL A 8 7.06 6.04 8.59
C VAL A 8 5.98 5.00 8.87
N VAL A 9 6.17 3.77 8.41
CA VAL A 9 5.08 2.78 8.38
C VAL A 9 4.72 2.32 9.80
N LYS A 10 5.71 1.91 10.60
CA LYS A 10 5.48 1.42 11.97
C LYS A 10 4.89 2.51 12.86
N GLN A 11 5.47 3.70 12.83
CA GLN A 11 4.96 4.84 13.62
C GLN A 11 3.50 5.17 13.25
N TRP A 12 3.17 5.15 11.95
CA TRP A 12 1.80 5.37 11.51
C TRP A 12 0.87 4.24 11.97
N ILE A 13 1.26 2.98 11.81
CA ILE A 13 0.47 1.82 12.25
C ILE A 13 0.23 1.89 13.77
N ASP A 14 1.26 2.16 14.57
CA ASP A 14 1.12 2.28 16.02
C ASP A 14 0.12 3.37 16.41
N SER A 15 0.16 4.51 15.71
CA SER A 15 -0.78 5.60 15.95
C SER A 15 -2.23 5.26 15.62
N VAL A 16 -2.46 4.42 14.61
CA VAL A 16 -3.81 4.09 14.12
C VAL A 16 -4.36 2.85 14.81
N CYS A 17 -3.54 1.80 14.96
CA CYS A 17 -3.93 0.53 15.52
C CYS A 17 -3.90 0.54 17.05
N GLY A 18 -2.96 1.25 17.67
CA GLY A 18 -2.63 1.04 19.09
C GLY A 18 -2.29 -0.43 19.31
N ASP A 19 -2.92 -1.05 20.32
CA ASP A 19 -2.73 -2.48 20.63
C ASP A 19 -3.57 -3.43 19.76
N ARG A 20 -4.31 -2.92 18.75
CA ARG A 20 -5.18 -3.77 17.94
C ARG A 20 -4.36 -4.65 16.98
N PRO A 21 -4.71 -5.93 16.85
CA PRO A 21 -4.04 -6.83 15.91
C PRO A 21 -4.25 -6.37 14.46
N TYR A 22 -3.21 -6.50 13.65
CA TYR A 22 -3.23 -6.14 12.23
C TYR A 22 -2.36 -7.10 11.41
N ILE A 23 -2.63 -7.15 10.10
CA ILE A 23 -1.78 -7.84 9.13
C ILE A 23 -1.28 -6.81 8.12
N PHE A 24 0.04 -6.69 7.97
CA PHE A 24 0.65 -5.83 6.96
C PHE A 24 0.77 -6.56 5.61
N GLN A 25 0.40 -5.89 4.51
CA GLN A 25 0.51 -6.42 3.15
C GLN A 25 1.35 -5.49 2.28
N GLN A 26 2.20 -6.09 1.44
CA GLN A 26 3.02 -5.41 0.42
C GLN A 26 3.21 -6.33 -0.79
N ASP A 27 3.72 -5.77 -1.90
CA ASP A 27 4.02 -6.54 -3.10
C ASP A 27 5.31 -7.39 -2.97
N SER A 28 5.63 -8.16 -4.01
CA SER A 28 6.80 -9.04 -4.06
C SER A 28 8.07 -8.40 -4.64
N ALA A 29 8.24 -7.08 -4.53
CA ALA A 29 9.48 -6.41 -4.94
C ALA A 29 10.71 -7.00 -4.23
N SER A 30 11.87 -6.99 -4.88
CA SER A 30 13.09 -7.62 -4.35
C SER A 30 13.51 -7.06 -2.99
N SER A 31 13.32 -5.76 -2.75
CA SER A 31 13.56 -5.13 -1.45
C SER A 31 12.65 -5.68 -0.34
N HIS A 32 11.39 -5.99 -0.66
CA HIS A 32 10.42 -6.51 0.30
C HIS A 32 10.74 -7.96 0.68
N LYS A 33 11.32 -8.73 -0.25
CA LYS A 33 11.71 -10.14 -0.06
C LYS A 33 13.09 -10.32 0.57
N ALA A 34 13.88 -9.26 0.72
CA ALA A 34 15.21 -9.37 1.31
C ALA A 34 15.12 -9.93 2.74
N MET A 35 16.02 -10.85 3.10
CA MET A 35 16.01 -11.51 4.42
C MET A 35 15.99 -10.49 5.55
N THR A 36 16.86 -9.48 5.49
CA THR A 36 16.92 -8.40 6.48
C THR A 36 15.61 -7.65 6.65
N THR A 37 14.81 -7.52 5.58
CA THR A 37 13.49 -6.88 5.64
C THR A 37 12.45 -7.80 6.28
N GLN A 38 12.50 -9.11 5.98
CA GLN A 38 11.62 -10.12 6.56
C GLN A 38 11.88 -10.29 8.06
N ASP A 39 13.15 -10.37 8.47
CA ASP A 39 13.56 -10.44 9.87
C ASP A 39 13.05 -9.22 10.63
N TRP A 40 13.26 -8.01 10.07
CA TRP A 40 12.78 -6.78 10.69
C TRP A 40 11.25 -6.77 10.86
N MET A 41 10.48 -7.20 9.86
CA MET A 41 9.01 -7.25 9.99
C MET A 41 8.55 -8.31 11.00
N THR A 42 9.25 -9.43 11.10
CA THR A 42 8.98 -10.48 12.10
C THR A 42 9.17 -9.96 13.52
N GLU A 43 10.18 -9.13 13.75
CA GLU A 43 10.48 -8.55 15.06
C GLU A 43 9.56 -7.38 15.43
N ASN A 44 9.08 -6.63 14.44
CA ASN A 44 8.46 -5.33 14.67
C ASN A 44 6.95 -5.27 14.40
N PHE A 45 6.39 -6.14 13.55
CA PHE A 45 4.96 -6.10 13.22
C PHE A 45 4.16 -7.15 13.98
N TYR A 46 2.85 -6.89 14.18
CA TYR A 46 1.95 -7.87 14.76
C TYR A 46 1.88 -9.13 13.90
N ASP A 47 1.59 -8.96 12.61
CA ASP A 47 1.63 -10.01 11.60
C ASP A 47 1.79 -9.37 10.21
N TYR A 48 2.24 -10.14 9.23
CA TYR A 48 2.41 -9.66 7.86
C TYR A 48 2.35 -10.80 6.83
N ILE A 49 1.94 -10.47 5.60
CA ILE A 49 1.92 -11.44 4.51
C ILE A 49 3.35 -11.69 4.03
N THR A 50 3.87 -12.88 4.31
CA THR A 50 5.19 -13.29 3.85
C THR A 50 5.21 -13.48 2.32
N PRO A 51 6.39 -13.35 1.67
CA PRO A 51 6.52 -13.53 0.23
C PRO A 51 5.98 -14.87 -0.30
N ASN A 52 6.00 -15.91 0.52
CA ASN A 52 5.53 -17.24 0.15
C ASN A 52 4.00 -17.36 0.16
N LEU A 53 3.30 -16.50 0.91
CA LEU A 53 1.84 -16.44 0.96
C LEU A 53 1.24 -15.53 -0.12
N TRP A 54 2.07 -14.69 -0.76
CA TRP A 54 1.63 -13.78 -1.80
C TRP A 54 1.66 -14.47 -3.18
N PRO A 55 0.54 -14.50 -3.92
CA PRO A 55 0.50 -15.20 -5.20
C PRO A 55 1.46 -14.58 -6.24
N PRO A 56 2.09 -15.37 -7.12
CA PRO A 56 2.91 -14.85 -8.21
C PRO A 56 2.05 -14.10 -9.26
N ARG A 57 2.56 -12.99 -9.81
CA ARG A 57 1.86 -12.12 -10.81
C ARG A 57 0.54 -11.53 -10.31
N SER A 58 0.61 -10.80 -9.21
CA SER A 58 -0.54 -10.43 -8.39
C SER A 58 -0.83 -8.92 -8.33
N SER A 59 -0.45 -8.16 -9.34
CA SER A 59 -0.90 -6.75 -9.48
C SER A 59 -2.42 -6.63 -9.37
N ASP A 60 -3.17 -7.64 -9.83
CA ASP A 60 -4.63 -7.67 -9.77
C ASP A 60 -5.20 -7.90 -8.36
N HIS A 61 -4.34 -8.22 -7.39
CA HIS A 61 -4.74 -8.57 -6.03
C HIS A 61 -4.52 -7.42 -5.04
N ASN A 62 -3.73 -6.42 -5.37
CA ASN A 62 -3.42 -5.31 -4.48
C ASN A 62 -4.42 -4.14 -4.67
N PRO A 63 -5.18 -3.74 -3.63
CA PRO A 63 -6.09 -2.60 -3.71
C PRO A 63 -5.41 -1.29 -4.10
N LEU A 64 -4.12 -1.15 -3.80
CA LEU A 64 -3.35 0.00 -4.27
C LEU A 64 -3.24 -0.01 -5.80
N ASP A 65 -2.97 -1.16 -6.41
CA ASP A 65 -2.70 -1.28 -7.85
C ASP A 65 -3.98 -1.21 -8.68
N TYR A 66 -5.01 -2.01 -8.35
CA TYR A 66 -6.23 -2.06 -9.19
C TYR A 66 -7.22 -0.91 -8.94
N TYR A 67 -7.00 -0.10 -7.91
CA TYR A 67 -7.91 1.01 -7.57
C TYR A 67 -7.18 2.32 -7.29
N VAL A 68 -6.37 2.41 -6.23
CA VAL A 68 -5.80 3.70 -5.78
C VAL A 68 -4.94 4.33 -6.86
N TRP A 69 -3.99 3.58 -7.42
CA TRP A 69 -3.11 4.06 -8.48
C TRP A 69 -3.86 4.33 -9.78
N SER A 70 -4.85 3.51 -10.15
CA SER A 70 -5.68 3.77 -11.33
C SER A 70 -6.49 5.07 -11.21
N VAL A 71 -7.01 5.39 -10.02
CA VAL A 71 -7.70 6.66 -9.76
C VAL A 71 -6.71 7.82 -9.81
N ILE A 72 -5.56 7.70 -9.14
CA ILE A 72 -4.54 8.76 -9.14
C ILE A 72 -4.10 9.06 -10.57
N GLU A 73 -3.70 8.04 -11.32
CA GLU A 73 -3.26 8.18 -12.71
C GLU A 73 -4.32 8.88 -13.57
N ARG A 74 -5.58 8.40 -13.51
CA ARG A 74 -6.69 8.97 -14.30
C ARG A 74 -6.94 10.42 -13.96
N GLU A 75 -6.93 10.79 -12.69
CA GLU A 75 -7.27 12.15 -12.26
C GLU A 75 -6.10 13.13 -12.46
N THR A 76 -4.86 12.71 -12.16
CA THR A 76 -3.69 13.59 -12.29
C THR A 76 -3.31 13.83 -13.74
N ASN A 77 -3.57 12.88 -14.64
CA ASN A 77 -3.16 12.99 -16.05
C ASN A 77 -4.22 13.66 -16.94
N LYS A 78 -5.32 14.20 -16.38
CA LYS A 78 -6.29 15.01 -17.13
C LYS A 78 -5.67 16.27 -17.75
N HIS A 79 -4.58 16.76 -17.13
CA HIS A 79 -3.85 17.93 -17.57
C HIS A 79 -2.33 17.67 -17.49
N PRO A 80 -1.53 18.28 -18.38
CA PRO A 80 -0.08 18.19 -18.32
C PRO A 80 0.48 18.91 -17.09
N HIS A 81 1.63 18.42 -16.60
CA HIS A 81 2.36 19.00 -15.49
C HIS A 81 3.66 19.61 -15.98
N ASN A 82 3.91 20.88 -15.65
CA ASN A 82 5.09 21.60 -16.11
C ASN A 82 6.29 21.44 -15.16
N ASN A 83 6.09 20.90 -13.96
CA ASN A 83 7.15 20.64 -12.99
C ASN A 83 6.78 19.54 -11.98
N ILE A 84 7.77 19.11 -11.21
CA ILE A 84 7.60 18.06 -10.19
C ILE A 84 6.65 18.51 -9.07
N SER A 85 6.64 19.78 -8.70
CA SER A 85 5.77 20.31 -7.65
C SER A 85 4.29 20.16 -8.03
N SER A 86 3.92 20.63 -9.23
CA SER A 86 2.53 20.54 -9.70
C SER A 86 2.05 19.08 -9.76
N ARG A 87 2.94 18.16 -10.14
CA ARG A 87 2.63 16.72 -10.13
C ARG A 87 2.43 16.18 -8.71
N LYS A 88 3.30 16.52 -7.76
CA LYS A 88 3.16 16.13 -6.35
C LYS A 88 1.87 16.69 -5.72
N ASP A 89 1.54 17.94 -6.03
CA ASP A 89 0.34 18.60 -5.53
C ASP A 89 -0.93 17.94 -6.10
N ALA A 90 -0.93 17.59 -7.38
CA ALA A 90 -2.03 16.87 -8.02
C ALA A 90 -2.23 15.47 -7.42
N ILE A 91 -1.16 14.71 -7.18
CA ILE A 91 -1.23 13.39 -6.53
C ILE A 91 -1.81 13.53 -5.12
N THR A 92 -1.25 14.43 -4.31
CA THR A 92 -1.71 14.66 -2.91
C THR A 92 -3.17 15.09 -2.87
N THR A 93 -3.56 16.04 -3.72
CA THR A 93 -4.95 16.52 -3.82
C THR A 93 -5.90 15.39 -4.21
N THR A 94 -5.49 14.52 -5.14
CA THR A 94 -6.31 13.40 -5.58
C THR A 94 -6.48 12.36 -4.47
N MET A 95 -5.39 12.05 -3.74
CA MET A 95 -5.45 11.14 -2.59
C MET A 95 -6.42 11.64 -1.52
N ILE A 96 -6.36 12.94 -1.16
CA ILE A 96 -7.24 13.54 -0.15
C ILE A 96 -8.71 13.53 -0.60
N LYS A 97 -8.97 13.76 -1.89
CA LYS A 97 -10.32 13.79 -2.46
C LYS A 97 -10.87 12.41 -2.83
N MET A 98 -10.11 11.34 -2.62
CA MET A 98 -10.51 10.00 -3.03
C MET A 98 -11.77 9.57 -2.29
N ASN A 99 -12.74 9.03 -3.03
CA ASN A 99 -14.02 8.64 -2.44
C ASN A 99 -13.83 7.50 -1.42
N LYS A 100 -14.23 7.75 -0.17
CA LYS A 100 -14.04 6.83 0.95
C LYS A 100 -14.84 5.54 0.78
N GLU A 101 -16.08 5.60 0.27
CA GLU A 101 -16.88 4.39 0.06
C GLU A 101 -16.24 3.48 -0.99
N HIS A 102 -15.66 4.05 -2.05
CA HIS A 102 -14.99 3.31 -3.11
C HIS A 102 -13.69 2.68 -2.58
N LEU A 103 -12.91 3.40 -1.77
CA LEU A 103 -11.74 2.86 -1.08
C LEU A 103 -12.10 1.66 -0.21
N ILE A 104 -13.13 1.78 0.63
CA ILE A 104 -13.60 0.68 1.49
C ILE A 104 -14.04 -0.51 0.63
N ARG A 105 -14.77 -0.27 -0.47
CA ARG A 105 -15.18 -1.34 -1.39
C ARG A 105 -13.99 -2.01 -2.09
N ALA A 106 -12.95 -1.26 -2.44
CA ALA A 106 -11.71 -1.83 -2.97
C ALA A 106 -11.08 -2.74 -1.91
N CYS A 107 -10.83 -2.24 -0.70
CA CYS A 107 -10.27 -3.06 0.39
C CYS A 107 -11.09 -4.33 0.66
N ASN A 108 -12.42 -4.26 0.65
CA ASN A 108 -13.28 -5.43 0.86
C ASN A 108 -13.19 -6.49 -0.26
N ARG A 109 -12.72 -6.11 -1.46
CA ARG A 109 -12.47 -7.05 -2.56
C ARG A 109 -11.11 -7.73 -2.47
N PHE A 110 -10.24 -7.31 -1.56
CA PHE A 110 -8.92 -7.92 -1.37
C PHE A 110 -9.02 -9.41 -1.08
N ARG A 111 -9.76 -9.78 -0.02
CA ARG A 111 -9.86 -11.17 0.43
C ARG A 111 -10.47 -12.11 -0.61
N PRO A 112 -11.61 -11.78 -1.25
CA PRO A 112 -12.15 -12.63 -2.32
C PRO A 112 -11.23 -12.78 -3.54
N ARG A 113 -10.38 -11.80 -3.83
CA ARG A 113 -9.42 -11.87 -4.95
C ARG A 113 -8.27 -12.83 -4.65
N ILE A 114 -7.75 -12.83 -3.42
CA ILE A 114 -6.65 -13.74 -3.05
C ILE A 114 -7.13 -15.19 -2.87
N GLU A 115 -8.43 -15.40 -2.63
CA GLU A 115 -9.06 -16.71 -2.42
C GLU A 115 -9.63 -17.33 -3.72
N SER A 116 -9.62 -16.61 -4.85
CA SER A 116 -10.15 -17.07 -6.16
C SER A 116 -9.11 -17.75 -7.03
#